data_AF-A0A944L062-F1
#
_entry.id   AF-A0A944L062-F1
#
_cell.length_a   1.000
_cell.length_b   1.000
_cell.length_c   1.000
_cell.angle_alpha   90.00
_cell.angle_beta   90.00
_cell.angle_gamma   90.00
#
_symmetry.space_group_name_H-M   'P 1'
#
loop_
_entity.id
_entity.type
_entity.pdbx_description
1 polymer ?
#
loop_
_entity_poly.entity_id
_entity_poly.type
_entity_poly.pdbx_seq_one_letter_code
_entity_poly.pdbx_strand_id
1 'polypeptide(L)'
;MLRIADTRTGRFVEIPSASRHLLRICVHLPVIDAGIGAVHLRAPLTGDVLARTAELHGLQSLTVLTVPDLPHEQAQALDRAMALLGIHPPATVGVHDVAEMLCAAADVHLLAHGTPGRDAVGGVWIDVGQVSPAPPDEGAPDRGDLLAPEGTDPLAVRMLLLGHGFRTPVTVTSSALAEARRTLRHWRQQVADWAQEPSRPIPADVLRQAHAA
;
A
#
# COMPACT_ATOMS: atom_id res chain seq x y z
N MET A 1 20.48 3.11 -3.45
CA MET A 1 20.38 3.77 -2.13
C MET A 1 18.97 4.34 -2.01
N LEU A 2 18.16 3.78 -1.11
CA LEU A 2 16.76 4.16 -0.93
C LEU A 2 16.66 5.40 -0.02
N ARG A 3 15.85 6.39 -0.41
CA ARG A 3 15.56 7.57 0.41
C ARG A 3 14.05 7.71 0.57
N ILE A 4 13.61 7.96 1.80
CA ILE A 4 12.19 8.07 2.17
C ILE A 4 11.93 9.46 2.72
N ALA A 5 10.83 10.09 2.29
CA ALA A 5 10.40 11.36 2.84
C ALA A 5 9.80 11.16 4.25
N ASP A 6 10.43 11.76 5.25
CA ASP A 6 9.85 11.90 6.58
C ASP A 6 8.81 13.03 6.55
N THR A 7 7.55 12.67 6.70
CA THR A 7 6.41 13.61 6.68
C THR A 7 6.39 14.57 7.86
N ARG A 8 6.99 14.18 9.00
CA ARG A 8 7.12 15.03 10.19
C ARG A 8 8.10 16.17 9.96
N THR A 9 9.21 15.89 9.27
CA THR A 9 10.31 16.86 9.07
C THR A 9 10.36 17.46 7.66
N GLY A 10 9.65 16.86 6.71
CA GLY A 10 9.70 17.21 5.28
C GLY A 10 11.02 16.83 4.59
N ARG A 11 11.91 16.09 5.26
CA ARG A 11 13.24 15.76 4.76
C ARG A 11 13.29 14.34 4.22
N PHE A 12 14.14 14.13 3.22
CA PHE A 12 14.47 12.79 2.76
C PHE A 12 15.53 12.16 3.67
N VAL A 13 15.18 11.05 4.31
CA VAL A 13 16.07 10.22 5.12
C VAL A 13 16.56 9.05 4.29
N GLU A 14 17.86 8.79 4.35
CA GLU A 14 18.45 7.62 3.71
C GLU A 14 18.20 6.37 4.55
N ILE A 15 17.75 5.30 3.90
CA ILE A 15 17.59 4.00 4.54
C ILE A 15 18.92 3.24 4.46
N PRO A 16 19.44 2.74 5.59
CA PRO A 16 20.67 1.96 5.60
C PRO A 16 20.56 0.73 4.68
N SER A 17 21.52 0.59 3.76
CA SER A 17 21.56 -0.52 2.80
C SER A 17 22.60 -1.57 3.14
N ALA A 18 22.98 -1.70 4.41
CA ALA A 18 23.95 -2.69 4.85
C ALA A 18 23.45 -4.11 4.50
N SER A 19 24.36 -5.01 4.10
CA SER A 19 24.06 -6.35 3.57
C SER A 19 23.28 -7.30 4.50
N ARG A 20 22.94 -6.86 5.71
CA ARG A 20 22.17 -7.61 6.72
C ARG A 20 21.06 -6.77 7.36
N HIS A 21 20.77 -5.58 6.82
CA HIS A 21 19.73 -4.74 7.37
C HIS A 21 18.36 -5.18 6.84
N LEU A 22 17.53 -5.69 7.74
CA LEU A 22 16.12 -5.98 7.48
C LEU A 22 15.33 -4.70 7.73
N LEU A 23 14.79 -4.12 6.65
CA LEU A 23 13.95 -2.92 6.71
C LEU A 23 12.62 -3.25 7.38
N ARG A 24 12.40 -2.71 8.58
CA ARG A 24 11.15 -2.90 9.33
C ARG A 24 10.18 -1.76 9.03
N ILE A 25 9.02 -2.14 8.48
CA ILE A 25 7.96 -1.23 8.09
C ILE A 25 6.76 -1.51 9.01
N CYS A 26 6.43 -0.59 9.89
CA CYS A 26 5.25 -0.70 10.74
C CYS A 26 4.11 0.16 10.21
N VAL A 27 2.99 -0.49 9.90
CA VAL A 27 1.75 0.15 9.46
C VAL A 27 0.80 0.21 10.64
N HIS A 28 0.39 1.42 11.01
CA HIS A 28 -0.49 1.67 12.15
C HIS A 28 -1.89 2.04 11.68
N LEU A 29 -2.83 1.12 11.88
CA LEU A 29 -4.24 1.36 11.59
C LEU A 29 -4.90 2.16 12.71
N PRO A 30 -5.91 2.99 12.39
CA PRO A 30 -6.69 3.67 13.41
C PRO A 30 -7.59 2.64 14.11
N VAL A 31 -8.22 3.05 15.20
CA VAL A 31 -9.31 2.25 15.79
C VAL A 31 -10.41 2.06 14.75
N ILE A 32 -10.87 0.82 14.61
CA ILE A 32 -11.89 0.42 13.63
C ILE A 32 -13.19 0.20 14.39
N ASP A 33 -14.01 1.25 14.48
CA ASP A 33 -15.31 1.21 15.18
C ASP A 33 -16.45 0.74 14.28
N ALA A 34 -16.32 0.94 12.96
CA ALA A 34 -17.26 0.52 11.93
C ALA A 34 -16.55 -0.44 10.94
N GLY A 35 -17.31 -1.23 10.20
CA GLY A 35 -16.79 -2.30 9.33
C GLY A 35 -15.66 -1.89 8.37
N ILE A 36 -14.94 -2.88 7.85
CA ILE A 36 -13.70 -2.66 7.11
C ILE A 36 -13.98 -2.20 5.68
N GLY A 37 -13.69 -0.93 5.40
CA GLY A 37 -13.73 -0.36 4.06
C GLY A 37 -12.36 0.06 3.51
N ALA A 38 -12.39 0.65 2.31
CA ALA A 38 -11.20 1.23 1.64
C ALA A 38 -10.45 2.26 2.51
N VAL A 39 -11.15 2.84 3.50
CA VAL A 39 -10.60 3.73 4.53
C VAL A 39 -9.40 3.12 5.25
N HIS A 40 -9.43 1.82 5.51
CA HIS A 40 -8.39 1.13 6.29
C HIS A 40 -7.29 0.53 5.43
N LEU A 41 -7.42 0.57 4.10
CA LEU A 41 -6.55 -0.22 3.21
C LEU A 41 -5.45 0.60 2.56
N ARG A 42 -5.59 1.94 2.49
CA ARG A 42 -4.58 2.76 1.83
C ARG A 42 -3.24 2.74 2.54
N ALA A 43 -3.21 2.71 3.88
CA ALA A 43 -1.95 2.63 4.62
C ALA A 43 -1.24 1.26 4.44
N PRO A 44 -1.92 0.10 4.62
CA PRO A 44 -1.35 -1.20 4.26
C PRO A 44 -0.89 -1.29 2.80
N LEU A 45 -1.68 -0.75 1.87
CA LEU A 45 -1.34 -0.71 0.45
C LEU A 45 -0.08 0.12 0.17
N THR A 46 0.07 1.26 0.84
CA THR A 46 1.26 2.11 0.74
C THR A 46 2.48 1.39 1.34
N GLY A 47 2.29 0.67 2.44
CA GLY A 47 3.33 -0.16 3.07
C GLY A 47 3.81 -1.29 2.15
N ASP A 48 2.89 -2.00 1.49
CA ASP A 48 3.18 -3.03 0.49
C ASP A 48 3.97 -2.48 -0.70
N VAL A 49 3.57 -1.31 -1.23
CA VAL A 49 4.31 -0.66 -2.33
C VAL A 49 5.72 -0.26 -1.87
N LEU A 50 5.86 0.26 -0.65
CA LEU A 50 7.17 0.60 -0.08
C LEU A 50 8.06 -0.64 0.08
N ALA A 51 7.52 -1.73 0.63
CA ALA A 51 8.23 -3.01 0.80
C ALA A 51 8.75 -3.52 -0.55
N ARG A 52 7.89 -3.59 -1.56
CA ARG A 52 8.27 -4.00 -2.93
C ARG A 52 9.31 -3.07 -3.54
N THR A 53 9.19 -1.76 -3.31
CA THR A 53 10.19 -0.78 -3.80
C THR A 53 11.55 -0.98 -3.12
N ALA A 54 11.56 -1.24 -1.82
CA ALA A 54 12.78 -1.52 -1.08
C ALA A 54 13.46 -2.82 -1.57
N GLU A 55 12.67 -3.87 -1.82
CA GLU A 55 13.15 -5.15 -2.37
C GLU A 55 13.71 -5.01 -3.79
N LEU A 56 13.08 -4.20 -4.64
CA LEU A 56 13.63 -3.85 -5.96
C LEU A 56 14.98 -3.11 -5.85
N HIS A 57 15.25 -2.47 -4.71
CA HIS A 57 16.53 -1.83 -4.41
C HIS A 57 17.49 -2.73 -3.62
N GLY A 58 17.17 -4.03 -3.48
CA GLY A 58 18.05 -5.03 -2.86
C GLY A 58 17.99 -5.11 -1.34
N LEU A 59 17.00 -4.46 -0.70
CA LEU A 59 16.77 -4.57 0.74
C LEU A 59 15.83 -5.74 1.05
N GLN A 60 16.04 -6.41 2.18
CA GLN A 60 15.01 -7.29 2.73
C GLN A 60 14.01 -6.45 3.52
N SER A 61 12.72 -6.75 3.42
CA SER A 61 11.66 -6.02 4.12
C SER A 61 10.85 -6.92 5.04
N LEU A 62 10.43 -6.39 6.19
CA LEU A 62 9.43 -6.98 7.07
C LEU A 62 8.34 -5.96 7.31
N THR A 63 7.13 -6.24 6.84
CA THR A 63 5.96 -5.40 7.09
C THR A 63 5.20 -5.95 8.29
N VAL A 64 4.97 -5.09 9.28
CA VAL A 64 4.19 -5.38 10.48
C VAL A 64 2.96 -4.49 10.47
N LEU A 65 1.79 -5.07 10.71
CA LEU A 65 0.54 -4.34 10.83
C LEU A 65 0.14 -4.32 12.30
N THR A 66 0.10 -3.12 12.90
CA THR A 66 -0.46 -2.92 14.23
C THR A 66 -1.95 -2.66 14.06
N VAL A 67 -2.74 -3.62 14.53
CA VAL A 67 -4.19 -3.61 14.41
C VAL A 67 -4.75 -3.46 15.83
N PRO A 68 -5.81 -2.65 16.05
CA PRO A 68 -6.59 -2.73 17.29
C PRO A 68 -7.08 -4.16 17.55
N ASP A 69 -7.51 -4.47 18.77
CA ASP A 69 -8.11 -5.77 19.08
C ASP A 69 -9.43 -5.91 18.30
N LEU A 70 -9.36 -6.54 17.12
CA LEU A 70 -10.51 -6.77 16.25
C LEU A 70 -11.22 -8.08 16.57
N PRO A 71 -12.56 -8.12 16.51
CA PRO A 71 -13.28 -9.38 16.44
C PRO A 71 -12.79 -10.24 15.27
N HIS A 72 -12.80 -11.56 15.45
CA HIS A 72 -12.25 -12.51 14.46
C HIS A 72 -12.84 -12.33 13.05
N GLU A 73 -14.14 -12.05 12.95
CA GLU A 73 -14.81 -11.79 11.67
C GLU A 73 -14.26 -10.56 10.95
N GLN A 74 -14.00 -9.49 11.70
CA GLN A 74 -13.41 -8.27 11.15
C GLN A 74 -11.96 -8.51 10.74
N ALA A 75 -11.16 -9.21 11.54
CA ALA A 75 -9.80 -9.59 11.16
C ALA A 75 -9.78 -10.39 9.84
N GLN A 76 -10.67 -11.37 9.68
CA GLN A 76 -10.80 -12.11 8.43
C GLN A 76 -11.26 -11.23 7.25
N ALA A 77 -12.17 -10.29 7.48
CA ALA A 77 -12.58 -9.33 6.45
C ALA A 77 -11.41 -8.44 6.01
N LEU A 78 -10.54 -8.03 6.93
CA LEU A 78 -9.32 -7.27 6.63
C LEU A 78 -8.38 -8.07 5.73
N ASP A 79 -8.13 -9.32 6.10
CA ASP A 79 -7.25 -10.22 5.33
C ASP A 79 -7.77 -10.45 3.91
N ARG A 80 -9.08 -10.70 3.77
CA ARG A 80 -9.71 -10.83 2.44
C ARG A 80 -9.59 -9.55 1.63
N ALA A 81 -9.84 -8.40 2.25
CA ALA A 81 -9.74 -7.10 1.60
C ALA A 81 -8.30 -6.79 1.14
N MET A 82 -7.30 -7.09 1.97
CA MET A 82 -5.90 -6.97 1.62
C MET A 82 -5.52 -7.88 0.45
N ALA A 83 -5.94 -9.15 0.50
CA ALA A 83 -5.70 -10.12 -0.58
C ALA A 83 -6.32 -9.67 -1.91
N LEU A 84 -7.55 -9.14 -1.90
CA LEU A 84 -8.22 -8.60 -3.09
C LEU A 84 -7.42 -7.45 -3.73
N LEU A 85 -6.77 -6.61 -2.92
CA LEU A 85 -5.92 -5.51 -3.39
C LEU A 85 -4.49 -5.94 -3.75
N GLY A 86 -4.16 -7.24 -3.63
CA GLY A 86 -2.83 -7.78 -3.91
C GLY A 86 -1.76 -7.31 -2.92
N ILE A 87 -2.17 -7.00 -1.68
CA ILE A 87 -1.26 -6.64 -0.59
C ILE A 87 -0.61 -7.93 -0.07
N HIS A 88 0.72 -7.96 0.04
CA HIS A 88 1.40 -9.09 0.66
C HIS A 88 1.03 -9.14 2.16
N PRO A 89 0.64 -10.31 2.71
CA PRO A 89 0.19 -10.40 4.09
C PRO A 89 1.26 -9.89 5.07
N PRO A 90 0.99 -8.81 5.82
CA PRO A 90 1.92 -8.33 6.84
C PRO A 90 1.90 -9.27 8.06
N ALA A 91 2.98 -9.27 8.83
CA ALA A 91 2.94 -9.87 10.16
C ALA A 91 1.97 -9.05 11.03
N THR A 92 0.92 -9.69 11.54
CA THR A 92 -0.08 -9.03 12.39
C THR A 92 0.30 -9.19 13.84
N VAL A 93 0.25 -8.09 14.60
CA VAL A 93 0.51 -8.13 16.03
C VAL A 93 -0.50 -7.22 16.75
N GLY A 94 -1.15 -7.76 17.78
CA GLY A 94 -2.11 -7.02 18.61
C GLY A 94 -1.43 -5.90 19.40
N VAL A 95 -2.21 -4.90 19.80
CA VAL A 95 -1.71 -3.65 20.44
C VAL A 95 -0.99 -3.91 21.77
N HIS A 96 -1.20 -5.08 22.38
CA HIS A 96 -0.67 -5.43 23.70
C HIS A 96 0.64 -6.25 23.61
N ASP A 97 1.73 -5.64 24.09
CA ASP A 97 3.09 -6.14 24.38
C ASP A 97 4.05 -6.59 23.27
N VAL A 98 3.67 -7.40 22.27
CA VAL A 98 4.65 -7.88 21.24
C VAL A 98 4.79 -6.90 20.07
N ALA A 99 3.72 -6.18 19.74
CA ALA A 99 3.71 -5.19 18.65
C ALA A 99 4.61 -4.01 18.97
N GLU A 100 4.63 -3.59 20.23
CA GLU A 100 5.50 -2.52 20.68
C GLU A 100 6.97 -2.89 20.51
N MET A 101 7.39 -4.12 20.78
CA MET A 101 8.79 -4.49 20.57
C MET A 101 9.20 -4.52 19.10
N LEU A 102 8.34 -5.03 18.21
CA LEU A 102 8.66 -5.09 16.77
C LEU A 102 8.59 -3.71 16.11
N CYS A 103 7.70 -2.84 16.58
CA CYS A 103 7.53 -1.50 16.02
C CYS A 103 8.29 -0.39 16.77
N ALA A 104 8.75 -0.57 18.01
CA ALA A 104 9.54 0.46 18.71
C ALA A 104 10.88 0.75 18.03
N ALA A 105 11.41 -0.24 17.29
CA ALA A 105 12.65 -0.12 16.52
C ALA A 105 12.41 -0.22 15.01
N ALA A 106 11.21 0.13 14.53
CA ALA A 106 10.95 0.16 13.10
C ALA A 106 11.75 1.27 12.41
N ASP A 107 12.22 1.00 11.20
CA ASP A 107 12.91 1.98 10.38
C ASP A 107 11.91 2.97 9.75
N VAL A 108 10.68 2.49 9.48
CA VAL A 108 9.60 3.26 8.88
C VAL A 108 8.27 3.02 9.59
N HIS A 109 7.57 4.10 9.88
CA HIS A 109 6.23 4.14 10.46
C HIS A 109 5.26 4.73 9.44
N LEU A 110 4.32 3.92 8.95
CA LEU A 110 3.18 4.40 8.16
C LEU A 110 1.99 4.62 9.08
N LEU A 111 1.52 5.85 9.13
CA LEU A 111 0.42 6.26 9.98
C LEU A 111 -0.81 6.46 9.10
N ALA A 112 -1.83 5.63 9.29
CA ALA A 112 -3.13 5.90 8.70
C ALA A 112 -3.73 7.17 9.31
N HIS A 113 -4.55 7.88 8.54
CA HIS A 113 -5.26 9.04 9.05
C HIS A 113 -6.13 8.68 10.26
N GLY A 114 -6.09 9.51 11.31
CA GLY A 114 -6.84 9.28 12.54
C GLY A 114 -6.16 8.34 13.54
N THR A 115 -5.02 7.72 13.17
CA THR A 115 -4.20 6.98 14.14
C THR A 115 -3.56 7.97 15.12
N PRO A 116 -3.71 7.80 16.44
CA PRO A 116 -3.06 8.66 17.40
C PRO A 116 -1.54 8.59 17.21
N GLY A 117 -0.91 9.74 16.99
CA GLY A 117 0.55 9.84 16.92
C GLY A 117 1.14 9.34 18.22
N ARG A 118 1.73 8.15 18.22
CA ARG A 118 2.50 7.66 19.35
C ARG A 118 3.80 8.47 19.40
N ASP A 119 3.82 9.46 20.29
CA ASP A 119 5.03 10.16 20.65
C ASP A 119 6.09 9.14 21.15
N ALA A 120 7.34 9.35 20.72
CA ALA A 120 8.55 8.64 21.15
C ALA A 120 9.04 7.41 20.34
N VAL A 121 8.66 7.22 19.08
CA VAL A 121 9.27 6.17 18.23
C VAL A 121 10.30 6.73 17.24
N GLY A 122 11.46 6.08 17.14
CA GLY A 122 12.50 6.37 16.15
C GLY A 122 12.04 6.09 14.71
N GLY A 123 12.93 6.24 13.74
CA GLY A 123 12.63 5.94 12.34
C GLY A 123 11.90 7.07 11.57
N VAL A 124 11.58 6.76 10.32
CA VAL A 124 10.97 7.67 9.33
C VAL A 124 9.45 7.59 9.40
N TRP A 125 8.77 8.74 9.40
CA TRP A 125 7.31 8.78 9.52
C TRP A 125 6.66 9.10 8.18
N ILE A 126 5.60 8.37 7.82
CA ILE A 126 4.81 8.58 6.61
C ILE A 126 3.34 8.67 6.98
N ASP A 127 2.80 9.89 7.01
CA ASP A 127 1.37 10.14 7.12
C ASP A 127 0.65 9.79 5.80
N VAL A 128 -0.29 8.85 5.88
CA VAL A 128 -1.12 8.44 4.75
C VAL A 128 -2.44 9.21 4.79
N GLY A 129 -2.73 9.92 3.70
CA GLY A 129 -3.90 10.77 3.55
C GLY A 129 -5.20 9.99 3.70
N GLN A 130 -6.19 10.62 4.35
CA GLN A 130 -7.51 10.07 4.60
C GLN A 130 -8.16 9.54 3.32
N VAL A 131 -8.83 8.42 3.43
CA VAL A 131 -9.77 7.95 2.40
C VAL A 131 -11.17 8.12 2.97
N SER A 132 -12.07 8.72 2.20
CA SER A 132 -13.46 8.91 2.62
C SER A 132 -14.40 8.38 1.55
N PRO A 133 -15.48 7.66 1.89
CA PRO A 133 -16.56 7.48 0.94
C PRO A 133 -17.17 8.85 0.59
N ALA A 134 -17.67 9.01 -0.64
CA ALA A 134 -18.59 10.12 -0.90
C ALA A 134 -19.82 9.98 0.01
N PRO A 135 -20.41 11.11 0.46
CA PRO A 135 -21.67 11.06 1.19
C PRO A 135 -22.70 10.25 0.38
N PRO A 136 -23.57 9.47 1.05
CA PRO A 136 -24.65 8.79 0.35
C PRO A 136 -25.49 9.84 -0.38
N ASP A 137 -25.72 9.64 -1.67
CA ASP A 137 -26.85 10.31 -2.33
C ASP A 137 -28.12 9.78 -1.65
N GLU A 138 -29.12 10.64 -1.42
CA GLU A 138 -30.41 10.20 -0.87
C GLU A 138 -30.95 9.03 -1.73
N GLY A 139 -31.00 7.83 -1.13
CA GLY A 139 -31.53 6.62 -1.77
C GLY A 139 -30.51 5.63 -2.35
N ALA A 140 -29.19 5.86 -2.23
CA ALA A 140 -28.17 4.88 -2.64
C ALA A 140 -27.88 3.84 -1.53
N PRO A 141 -27.68 2.54 -1.88
CA PRO A 141 -27.31 1.51 -0.89
C PRO A 141 -25.99 1.85 -0.21
N ASP A 142 -25.84 1.38 1.03
CA ASP A 142 -24.67 1.62 1.88
C ASP A 142 -23.39 1.22 1.13
N ARG A 143 -22.55 2.22 0.84
CA ARG A 143 -21.30 2.08 0.08
C ARG A 143 -20.15 1.62 0.97
N GLY A 144 -20.43 1.21 2.22
CA GLY A 144 -19.43 0.78 3.20
C GLY A 144 -18.54 -0.36 2.73
N ASP A 145 -19.06 -1.25 1.88
CA ASP A 145 -18.31 -2.41 1.38
C ASP A 145 -17.86 -2.23 -0.08
N LEU A 146 -16.92 -1.30 -0.29
CA LEU A 146 -16.28 -1.04 -1.59
C LEU A 146 -15.55 -2.26 -2.18
N LEU A 147 -15.37 -3.31 -1.39
CA LEU A 147 -14.69 -4.56 -1.77
C LEU A 147 -15.62 -5.78 -1.75
N ALA A 148 -16.93 -5.55 -1.66
CA ALA A 148 -17.91 -6.61 -1.86
C ALA A 148 -17.68 -7.26 -3.24
N PRO A 149 -17.72 -8.60 -3.31
CA PRO A 149 -17.33 -9.37 -4.50
C PRO A 149 -18.18 -9.10 -5.75
N GLU A 150 -19.34 -8.44 -5.64
CA GLU A 150 -20.31 -8.31 -6.73
C GLU A 150 -20.22 -7.04 -7.60
N GLY A 151 -19.29 -6.08 -7.36
CA GLY A 151 -19.34 -4.84 -8.16
C GLY A 151 -18.06 -4.03 -8.40
N THR A 152 -17.01 -4.19 -7.60
CA THR A 152 -15.85 -3.29 -7.69
C THR A 152 -14.56 -4.00 -8.10
N ASP A 153 -14.06 -3.70 -9.31
CA ASP A 153 -12.73 -4.12 -9.78
C ASP A 153 -11.64 -3.73 -8.75
N PRO A 154 -11.00 -4.70 -8.07
CA PRO A 154 -10.01 -4.41 -7.03
C PRO A 154 -8.80 -3.62 -7.56
N LEU A 155 -8.42 -3.82 -8.82
CA LEU A 155 -7.34 -3.05 -9.42
C LEU A 155 -7.73 -1.60 -9.64
N ALA A 156 -9.00 -1.31 -9.92
CA ALA A 156 -9.49 0.07 -9.99
C ALA A 156 -9.46 0.76 -8.62
N VAL A 157 -9.78 0.03 -7.55
CA VAL A 157 -9.61 0.54 -6.17
C VAL A 157 -8.13 0.83 -5.90
N ARG A 158 -7.24 -0.12 -6.19
CA ARG A 158 -5.79 0.06 -6.05
C ARG A 158 -5.30 1.28 -6.85
N MET A 159 -5.74 1.42 -8.09
CA MET A 159 -5.40 2.54 -8.97
C MET A 159 -5.91 3.87 -8.41
N LEU A 160 -7.12 3.92 -7.85
CA LEU A 160 -7.66 5.12 -7.21
C LEU A 160 -6.85 5.52 -5.97
N LEU A 161 -6.51 4.56 -5.12
CA LEU A 161 -5.80 4.80 -3.85
C LEU A 161 -4.32 5.21 -4.06
N LEU A 162 -3.65 4.64 -5.07
CA LEU A 162 -2.25 4.90 -5.39
C LEU A 162 -2.03 5.97 -6.48
N GLY A 163 -3.07 6.29 -7.25
CA GLY A 163 -3.00 7.31 -8.31
C GLY A 163 -2.85 8.74 -7.79
N HIS A 164 -2.91 8.93 -6.47
CA HIS A 164 -2.71 10.19 -5.78
C HIS A 164 -1.50 10.09 -4.85
N GLY A 165 -0.78 11.20 -4.67
CA GLY A 165 0.31 11.27 -3.69
C GLY A 165 -0.14 10.75 -2.32
N PHE A 166 0.71 9.98 -1.64
CA PHE A 166 0.33 9.23 -0.43
C PHE A 166 -0.27 10.10 0.69
N ARG A 167 0.07 11.40 0.77
CA ARG A 167 -0.50 12.36 1.73
C ARG A 167 -1.83 12.97 1.27
N THR A 168 -2.10 12.99 -0.02
CA THR A 168 -3.29 13.64 -0.60
C THR A 168 -4.52 12.83 -0.22
N PRO A 169 -5.54 13.40 0.45
CA PRO A 169 -6.78 12.70 0.74
C PRO A 169 -7.47 12.18 -0.53
N VAL A 170 -8.17 11.05 -0.43
CA VAL A 170 -8.87 10.42 -1.55
C VAL A 170 -10.34 10.25 -1.21
N THR A 171 -11.22 10.80 -2.05
CA THR A 171 -12.66 10.55 -1.95
C THR A 171 -13.04 9.43 -2.90
N VAL A 172 -13.67 8.37 -2.38
CA VAL A 172 -14.14 7.25 -3.18
C VAL A 172 -15.54 7.55 -3.69
N THR A 173 -15.63 7.82 -4.99
CA THR A 173 -16.88 8.04 -5.72
C THR A 173 -17.00 7.04 -6.87
N SER A 174 -18.23 6.80 -7.35
CA SER A 174 -18.44 5.97 -8.54
C SER A 174 -17.75 6.55 -9.77
N SER A 175 -17.69 7.88 -9.92
CA SER A 175 -16.98 8.53 -11.03
C SER A 175 -15.46 8.39 -10.92
N ALA A 176 -14.89 8.49 -9.71
CA ALA A 176 -13.46 8.28 -9.48
C ALA A 176 -13.05 6.82 -9.75
N LEU A 177 -13.87 5.85 -9.35
CA LEU A 177 -13.65 4.45 -9.68
C LEU A 177 -13.80 4.18 -11.19
N ALA A 178 -14.77 4.80 -11.86
CA ALA A 178 -14.94 4.68 -13.30
C ALA A 178 -13.73 5.27 -14.06
N GLU A 179 -13.17 6.38 -13.57
CA GLU A 179 -11.94 6.96 -14.12
C GLU A 179 -10.74 6.05 -13.93
N ALA A 180 -10.55 5.51 -12.72
CA ALA A 180 -9.49 4.53 -12.46
C ALA A 180 -9.60 3.30 -13.40
N ARG A 181 -10.81 2.80 -13.65
CA ARG A 181 -11.07 1.72 -14.63
C ARG A 181 -10.72 2.13 -16.06
N ARG A 182 -11.03 3.37 -16.47
CA ARG A 182 -10.65 3.89 -17.81
C ARG A 182 -9.14 3.93 -17.97
N THR A 183 -8.42 4.45 -16.97
CA THR A 183 -6.96 4.50 -16.96
C THR A 183 -6.34 3.11 -17.06
N LEU A 184 -6.83 2.16 -16.27
CA LEU A 184 -6.35 0.77 -16.34
C LEU A 184 -6.58 0.11 -17.71
N ARG A 185 -7.77 0.29 -18.30
CA ARG A 185 -8.04 -0.22 -19.65
C ARG A 185 -7.10 0.40 -20.68
N HIS A 186 -6.87 1.70 -20.58
CA HIS A 186 -5.96 2.40 -21.47
C HIS A 186 -4.52 1.87 -21.36
N TRP A 187 -4.00 1.68 -20.14
CA TRP A 187 -2.66 1.11 -19.95
C TRP A 187 -2.55 -0.33 -20.42
N ARG A 188 -3.57 -1.17 -20.17
CA ARG A 188 -3.60 -2.55 -20.68
C ARG A 188 -3.61 -2.59 -22.20
N GLN A 189 -4.31 -1.67 -22.84
CA GLN A 189 -4.29 -1.54 -24.30
C GLN A 189 -2.89 -1.14 -24.79
N GLN A 190 -2.25 -0.15 -24.17
CA GLN A 190 -0.88 0.23 -24.54
C GLN A 190 0.11 -0.94 -24.40
N VAL A 191 0.03 -1.72 -23.31
CA VAL A 191 0.86 -2.92 -23.13
C VAL A 191 0.56 -3.98 -24.19
N ALA A 192 -0.71 -4.18 -24.53
CA ALA A 192 -1.11 -5.12 -25.58
C ALA A 192 -0.58 -4.68 -26.95
N ASP A 193 -0.68 -3.39 -27.27
CA ASP A 193 -0.16 -2.82 -28.51
C ASP A 193 1.37 -2.99 -28.57
N TRP A 194 2.09 -2.66 -27.50
CA TRP A 194 3.54 -2.87 -27.41
C TRP A 194 3.95 -4.33 -27.54
N ALA A 195 3.13 -5.28 -27.07
CA ALA A 195 3.39 -6.70 -27.23
C ALA A 195 3.23 -7.18 -28.68
N GLN A 196 2.53 -6.43 -29.53
CA GLN A 196 2.41 -6.68 -30.97
C GLN A 196 3.48 -5.95 -31.80
N GLU A 197 4.22 -5.01 -31.21
CA GLU A 197 5.30 -4.32 -31.90
C GLU A 197 6.53 -5.24 -32.04
N PRO A 198 7.17 -5.29 -33.23
CA PRO A 198 8.36 -6.09 -33.42
C PRO A 198 9.47 -5.62 -32.47
N SER A 199 10.05 -6.55 -31.72
CA SER A 199 11.20 -6.25 -30.89
C SER A 199 12.37 -5.76 -31.74
N ARG A 200 13.16 -4.81 -31.23
CA ARG A 200 14.43 -4.46 -31.87
C ARG A 200 15.36 -5.68 -31.85
N PRO A 201 16.24 -5.83 -32.86
CA PRO A 201 17.25 -6.88 -32.83
C PRO A 201 18.03 -6.83 -31.51
N ILE A 202 18.32 -8.00 -30.93
CA ILE A 202 19.18 -8.09 -29.76
C ILE A 202 20.53 -7.43 -30.10
N PRO A 203 21.04 -6.50 -29.27
CA PRO A 203 22.35 -5.90 -29.48
C PRO A 203 23.45 -6.97 -29.69
N ALA A 204 24.28 -6.78 -30.71
CA ALA A 204 25.24 -7.80 -31.15
C ALA A 204 26.29 -8.19 -30.09
N ASP A 205 26.58 -7.29 -29.15
CA ASP A 205 27.40 -7.54 -27.98
C ASP A 205 26.73 -8.50 -26.98
N VAL A 206 25.45 -8.30 -26.67
CA VAL A 206 24.67 -9.20 -25.81
C VAL A 206 24.54 -10.59 -26.44
N LEU A 207 24.28 -10.65 -27.76
CA LEU A 207 24.19 -11.92 -28.49
C LEU A 207 25.52 -12.70 -28.44
N ARG A 208 26.66 -12.00 -28.58
CA ARG A 208 27.99 -12.61 -28.48
C ARG A 208 28.31 -13.13 -27.08
N GLN A 209 27.90 -12.41 -26.03
CA GLN A 209 28.09 -12.87 -24.65
C GLN A 209 27.26 -14.12 -24.35
N ALA A 210 26.00 -14.17 -24.80
CA ALA A 210 25.14 -15.34 -24.60
C ALA A 210 25.65 -16.60 -25.31
N HIS A 211 26.28 -16.47 -26.49
CA HIS A 211 26.88 -17.60 -27.20
C HIS A 211 28.23 -18.05 -26.65
N ALA A 212 28.88 -17.23 -25.82
CA ALA A 212 30.17 -17.53 -25.20
C ALA A 212 30.06 -18.14 -23.80
N ALA A 213 28.86 -18.21 -23.24
CA ALA A 213 28.53 -18.83 -21.94
C ALA A 213 28.01 -20.26 -22.12
#